data_AF-A0A4Y7L568-F1
#
_entry.id   AF-A0A4Y7L568-F1
#
_cell.length_a   1.000
_cell.length_b   1.000
_cell.length_c   1.000
_cell.angle_alpha   90.00
_cell.angle_beta   90.00
_cell.angle_gamma   90.00
#
_symmetry.space_group_name_H-M   'P 1'
#
loop_
_entity.id
_entity.type
_entity.pdbx_description
1 polymer ?
#
loop_
_entity_poly.entity_id
_entity_poly.type
_entity_poly.pdbx_seq_one_letter_code
_entity_poly.pdbx_strand_id
1 'polypeptide(L)'
;MAMLMMMLRKRVIPSTSFSLRCCFSSSSSTSLPSRADFVGKGGFSKDDCVAPVSDGVLVDEAVSELQAGFLQPRVVVYDGGCRFCHNGIKRLIKIDKFKQIKFCCLQSQVAEQYMDYCGVDRESVLRRFLFVEGPNTFSQGSTAALRVASYLPLPYSALKALMIIPAPVRDAVYDYVAKHRYDWFGKEEDCEALQDPEILQRFVDRKEIWDRCWEKYREDQSE
;
A
#
# COMPACT_ATOMS: atom_id res chain seq x y z
N MET A 1 -24.23 -22.24 29.43
CA MET A 1 -24.87 -20.92 29.57
C MET A 1 -24.17 -19.96 28.60
N ALA A 2 -24.35 -20.06 27.27
CA ALA A 2 -25.58 -20.17 26.47
C ALA A 2 -26.32 -18.84 26.28
N MET A 3 -25.81 -18.02 25.35
CA MET A 3 -26.55 -17.03 24.57
C MET A 3 -25.72 -16.78 23.29
N LEU A 4 -25.89 -17.51 22.18
CA LEU A 4 -27.07 -17.67 21.32
C LEU A 4 -27.35 -16.41 20.47
N MET A 5 -26.88 -16.48 19.22
CA MET A 5 -27.55 -16.03 17.98
C MET A 5 -28.51 -14.82 18.10
N MET A 6 -28.07 -13.65 17.59
CA MET A 6 -29.02 -12.70 16.99
C MET A 6 -28.96 -12.79 15.46
N MET A 7 -30.02 -13.36 14.91
CA MET A 7 -30.25 -13.49 13.47
C MET A 7 -30.57 -12.15 12.82
N LEU A 8 -30.14 -12.02 11.56
CA LEU A 8 -30.88 -11.48 10.42
C LEU A 8 -31.94 -10.40 10.71
N ARG A 9 -31.68 -9.17 10.21
CA ARG A 9 -32.77 -8.36 9.66
C ARG A 9 -32.32 -7.54 8.44
N LYS A 10 -32.60 -8.10 7.26
CA LYS A 10 -32.66 -7.34 6.00
C LYS A 10 -33.65 -6.18 6.18
N ARG A 11 -33.28 -4.98 5.72
CA ARG A 11 -34.25 -3.94 5.33
C ARG A 11 -33.90 -3.46 3.93
N VAL A 12 -34.85 -3.69 3.02
CA VAL A 12 -34.90 -3.17 1.65
C VAL A 12 -36.04 -2.15 1.63
N ILE A 13 -36.17 -1.37 0.55
CA ILE A 13 -37.32 -0.49 0.19
C ILE A 13 -37.26 0.90 0.89
N PRO A 14 -37.63 2.03 0.22
CA PRO A 14 -38.24 2.16 -1.12
C PRO A 14 -37.42 2.94 -2.16
N SER A 15 -37.81 2.76 -3.43
CA SER A 15 -37.60 3.77 -4.47
C SER A 15 -38.61 4.91 -4.32
N THR A 16 -38.20 6.14 -4.62
CA THR A 16 -39.13 7.22 -5.00
C THR A 16 -38.69 7.81 -6.32
N SER A 17 -39.54 7.62 -7.33
CA SER A 17 -39.38 8.26 -8.63
C SER A 17 -39.71 9.75 -8.50
N PHE A 18 -38.79 10.62 -8.89
CA PHE A 18 -39.08 12.04 -9.09
C PHE A 18 -38.86 12.39 -10.56
N SER A 19 -39.90 12.14 -11.36
CA SER A 19 -40.00 12.58 -12.74
C SER A 19 -40.53 14.00 -12.78
N LEU A 20 -39.72 14.94 -13.28
CA LEU A 20 -40.17 16.26 -13.72
C LEU A 20 -39.59 16.51 -15.12
N ARG A 21 -40.50 16.55 -16.09
CA ARG A 21 -40.26 16.96 -17.49
C ARG A 21 -40.68 18.42 -17.70
N CYS A 22 -40.36 18.92 -18.90
CA CYS A 22 -40.69 20.24 -19.49
C CYS A 22 -39.65 21.33 -19.14
N CYS A 23 -39.09 22.10 -20.07
CA CYS A 23 -39.27 22.22 -21.54
C CYS A 23 -37.89 22.46 -22.23
N PHE A 24 -37.65 22.02 -23.48
CA PHE A 24 -37.65 22.86 -24.71
C PHE A 24 -37.11 24.30 -24.50
N SER A 25 -36.16 24.85 -25.27
CA SER A 25 -35.55 24.50 -26.59
C SER A 25 -34.24 25.36 -26.73
N SER A 26 -33.25 25.20 -27.62
CA SER A 26 -33.26 25.04 -29.09
C SER A 26 -31.83 24.87 -29.67
N SER A 27 -31.72 24.18 -30.82
CA SER A 27 -30.69 24.33 -31.89
C SER A 27 -29.22 23.94 -31.58
N SER A 28 -28.44 23.30 -32.47
CA SER A 28 -28.56 23.11 -33.93
C SER A 28 -27.93 21.78 -34.43
N SER A 29 -28.44 21.25 -35.57
CA SER A 29 -27.77 20.48 -36.66
C SER A 29 -26.28 20.09 -36.50
N THR A 30 -25.76 18.92 -36.89
CA THR A 30 -26.04 17.91 -37.96
C THR A 30 -25.17 16.66 -37.68
N SER A 31 -25.29 15.45 -38.27
CA SER A 31 -26.18 14.81 -39.27
C SER A 31 -26.04 13.26 -39.19
N LEU A 32 -26.89 12.50 -39.89
CA LEU A 32 -26.82 11.03 -40.02
C LEU A 32 -26.04 10.57 -41.27
N PRO A 33 -25.59 9.29 -41.31
CA PRO A 33 -26.26 8.28 -42.15
C PRO A 33 -26.65 7.03 -41.31
N SER A 34 -27.93 6.66 -41.25
CA SER A 34 -28.67 5.77 -42.17
C SER A 34 -28.48 4.27 -41.91
N ARG A 35 -29.59 3.56 -41.70
CA ARG A 35 -29.71 2.21 -41.14
C ARG A 35 -30.34 1.25 -42.15
N ALA A 36 -29.63 0.18 -42.50
CA ALA A 36 -30.07 -1.04 -43.21
C ALA A 36 -28.80 -1.90 -43.45
N ASP A 37 -28.75 -3.23 -43.43
CA ASP A 37 -29.65 -4.30 -42.96
C ASP A 37 -28.77 -5.54 -42.72
N PHE A 38 -29.04 -6.38 -41.71
CA PHE A 38 -29.12 -7.85 -41.91
C PHE A 38 -29.67 -8.58 -40.68
N VAL A 39 -30.49 -9.61 -40.93
CA VAL A 39 -30.96 -10.58 -39.93
C VAL A 39 -30.19 -11.89 -40.13
N GLY A 40 -29.55 -12.39 -39.07
CA GLY A 40 -28.80 -13.67 -39.09
C GLY A 40 -29.13 -14.53 -37.88
N LYS A 41 -29.39 -15.83 -38.10
CA LYS A 41 -29.69 -16.83 -37.06
C LYS A 41 -28.43 -17.54 -36.55
N GLY A 42 -28.54 -18.12 -35.35
CA GLY A 42 -27.51 -18.95 -34.71
C GLY A 42 -26.73 -18.15 -33.66
N GLY A 43 -26.24 -18.73 -32.57
CA GLY A 43 -26.27 -20.12 -32.11
C GLY A 43 -25.38 -20.19 -30.85
N PHE A 44 -25.76 -20.97 -29.83
CA PHE A 44 -25.01 -21.01 -28.58
C PHE A 44 -23.79 -21.95 -28.72
N SER A 45 -22.58 -21.41 -28.53
CA SER A 45 -21.38 -22.20 -28.20
C SER A 45 -20.39 -21.37 -27.39
N LYS A 46 -19.58 -22.09 -26.60
CA LYS A 46 -18.42 -21.57 -25.87
C LYS A 46 -17.23 -21.40 -26.83
N ASP A 47 -16.15 -20.88 -26.24
CA ASP A 47 -14.79 -20.88 -26.76
C ASP A 47 -14.56 -19.86 -27.89
N ASP A 48 -14.11 -18.66 -27.51
CA ASP A 48 -12.77 -18.20 -27.91
C ASP A 48 -12.32 -16.95 -27.13
N CYS A 49 -11.01 -16.87 -26.90
CA CYS A 49 -10.37 -15.83 -26.10
C CYS A 49 -9.60 -14.83 -26.98
N VAL A 50 -9.26 -13.68 -26.38
CA VAL A 50 -8.30 -12.67 -26.87
C VAL A 50 -8.82 -11.71 -27.94
N ALA A 51 -8.91 -10.44 -27.54
CA ALA A 51 -8.64 -9.30 -28.41
C ALA A 51 -7.62 -8.39 -27.69
N PRO A 52 -6.49 -8.01 -28.33
CA PRO A 52 -5.55 -7.05 -27.75
C PRO A 52 -6.00 -5.63 -28.11
N VAL A 53 -6.09 -4.75 -27.11
CA VAL A 53 -6.19 -3.29 -27.34
C VAL A 53 -5.26 -2.55 -26.40
N SER A 54 -4.10 -2.21 -26.95
CA SER A 54 -3.18 -1.21 -26.41
C SER A 54 -3.69 0.18 -26.76
N ASP A 55 -4.02 0.97 -25.74
CA ASP A 55 -3.95 2.44 -25.75
C ASP A 55 -3.79 2.90 -24.28
N GLY A 56 -2.53 3.00 -23.85
CA GLY A 56 -2.19 3.47 -22.50
C GLY A 56 -2.27 4.99 -22.36
N VAL A 57 -1.85 5.52 -21.20
CA VAL A 57 -1.71 6.96 -20.85
C VAL A 57 -2.92 7.64 -20.19
N LEU A 58 -4.18 7.18 -20.36
CA LEU A 58 -5.33 7.72 -19.60
C LEU A 58 -5.88 6.81 -18.49
N VAL A 59 -5.35 5.59 -18.36
CA VAL A 59 -5.73 4.66 -17.28
C VAL A 59 -4.83 4.75 -16.06
N ASP A 60 -3.59 5.22 -16.17
CA ASP A 60 -2.61 5.20 -15.08
C ASP A 60 -3.00 6.10 -13.89
N GLU A 61 -3.40 7.37 -14.11
CA GLU A 61 -3.85 8.24 -13.00
C GLU A 61 -5.14 7.71 -12.34
N ALA A 62 -6.13 7.29 -13.13
CA ALA A 62 -7.41 6.80 -12.60
C ALA A 62 -7.28 5.47 -11.84
N VAL A 63 -6.39 4.57 -12.29
CA VAL A 63 -6.07 3.32 -11.57
C VAL A 63 -5.25 3.62 -10.32
N SER A 64 -4.32 4.57 -10.36
CA SER A 64 -3.57 5.03 -9.18
C SER A 64 -4.48 5.64 -8.11
N GLU A 65 -5.45 6.49 -8.46
CA GLU A 65 -6.44 7.03 -7.52
C GLU A 65 -7.36 5.95 -6.92
N LEU A 66 -7.72 4.92 -7.69
CA LEU A 66 -8.48 3.76 -7.19
C LEU A 66 -7.63 2.85 -6.28
N GLN A 67 -6.35 2.64 -6.59
CA GLN A 67 -5.41 1.93 -5.71
C GLN A 67 -5.13 2.71 -4.42
N ALA A 68 -5.09 4.05 -4.46
CA ALA A 68 -4.97 4.90 -3.28
C ALA A 68 -6.09 4.64 -2.24
N GLY A 69 -7.29 4.25 -2.70
CA GLY A 69 -8.40 3.86 -1.84
C GLY A 69 -8.25 2.50 -1.14
N PHE A 70 -7.35 1.63 -1.64
CA PHE A 70 -7.05 0.32 -1.07
C PHE A 70 -5.81 0.33 -0.16
N LEU A 71 -4.83 1.18 -0.48
CA LEU A 71 -3.61 1.34 0.30
C LEU A 71 -3.88 1.98 1.67
N GLN A 72 -3.19 1.49 2.70
CA GLN A 72 -3.38 1.98 4.07
C GLN A 72 -2.46 3.20 4.32
N PRO A 73 -2.97 4.28 4.93
CA PRO A 73 -2.14 5.42 5.27
C PRO A 73 -1.18 5.09 6.43
N ARG A 74 -0.07 5.84 6.50
CA ARG A 74 0.97 5.78 7.54
C ARG A 74 1.73 4.44 7.57
N VAL A 75 2.13 3.98 6.40
CA VAL A 75 2.91 2.75 6.21
C VAL A 75 4.37 3.08 5.97
N VAL A 76 5.26 2.42 6.72
CA VAL A 76 6.72 2.44 6.52
C VAL A 76 7.10 1.17 5.77
N VAL A 77 7.60 1.31 4.54
CA VAL A 77 8.17 0.23 3.74
C VAL A 77 9.68 0.20 3.95
N TYR A 78 10.21 -0.92 4.42
CA TYR A 78 11.62 -1.06 4.80
C TYR A 78 12.20 -2.42 4.38
N ASP A 79 13.53 -2.53 4.32
CA ASP A 79 14.22 -3.79 4.03
C ASP A 79 14.16 -4.78 5.22
N GLY A 80 13.40 -5.87 5.06
CA GLY A 80 13.27 -6.93 6.07
C GLY A 80 14.60 -7.62 6.37
N GLY A 81 15.40 -7.88 5.34
CA GLY A 81 16.69 -8.57 5.43
C GLY A 81 17.83 -7.79 6.11
N CYS A 82 17.57 -6.57 6.62
CA CYS A 82 18.56 -5.76 7.32
C CYS A 82 18.31 -5.74 8.84
N ARG A 83 19.18 -6.39 9.61
CA ARG A 83 19.13 -6.44 11.09
C ARG A 83 19.03 -5.05 11.73
N PHE A 84 19.69 -4.04 11.18
CA PHE A 84 19.60 -2.66 11.68
C PHE A 84 18.18 -2.11 11.52
N CYS A 85 17.58 -2.25 10.34
CA CYS A 85 16.23 -1.80 10.04
C CYS A 85 15.21 -2.56 10.90
N HIS A 86 15.30 -3.89 10.98
CA HIS A 86 14.43 -4.73 11.80
C HIS A 86 14.47 -4.33 13.29
N ASN A 87 15.66 -4.14 13.86
CA ASN A 87 15.82 -3.62 15.23
C ASN A 87 15.39 -2.16 15.40
N GLY A 88 15.38 -1.37 14.33
CA GLY A 88 14.74 -0.06 14.28
C GLY A 88 13.22 -0.18 14.43
N ILE A 89 12.58 -1.01 13.62
CA ILE A 89 11.12 -1.24 13.63
C ILE A 89 10.65 -1.87 14.95
N LYS A 90 11.36 -2.89 15.48
CA LYS A 90 11.08 -3.47 16.81
C LYS A 90 11.07 -2.41 17.93
N ARG A 91 11.99 -1.44 17.89
CA ARG A 91 12.00 -0.31 18.85
C ARG A 91 10.89 0.69 18.57
N LEU A 92 10.64 1.01 17.30
CA LEU A 92 9.60 1.96 16.88
C LEU A 92 8.20 1.50 17.29
N ILE A 93 7.88 0.21 17.15
CA ILE A 93 6.62 -0.39 17.59
C ILE A 93 6.42 -0.26 19.11
N LYS A 94 7.49 -0.43 19.90
CA LYS A 94 7.46 -0.27 21.37
C LYS A 94 7.28 1.20 21.81
N ILE A 95 7.73 2.15 20.99
CA ILE A 95 7.58 3.60 21.24
C ILE A 95 6.21 4.10 20.77
N ASP A 96 5.68 3.59 19.66
CA ASP A 96 4.34 3.94 19.13
C ASP A 96 3.21 3.30 19.95
N LYS A 97 2.99 3.84 21.15
CA LYS A 97 1.89 3.46 22.05
C LYS A 97 0.50 3.67 21.45
N PHE A 98 0.36 4.60 20.50
CA PHE A 98 -0.92 4.96 19.89
C PHE A 98 -1.28 4.10 18.67
N LYS A 99 -0.40 3.18 18.27
CA LYS A 99 -0.56 2.29 17.11
C LYS A 99 -0.85 3.04 15.80
N GLN A 100 -0.26 4.23 15.64
CA GLN A 100 -0.51 5.12 14.50
C GLN A 100 0.27 4.74 13.23
N ILE A 101 1.34 3.94 13.36
CA ILE A 101 2.24 3.59 12.27
C ILE A 101 2.16 2.09 12.01
N LYS A 102 2.11 1.75 10.71
CA LYS A 102 2.11 0.39 10.18
C LYS A 102 3.39 0.13 9.39
N PHE A 103 3.72 -1.14 9.22
CA PHE A 103 4.97 -1.58 8.60
C PHE A 103 4.70 -2.52 7.44
N CYS A 104 5.65 -2.58 6.51
CA CYS A 104 5.61 -3.46 5.35
C CYS A 104 7.05 -3.82 4.97
N CYS A 105 7.34 -5.12 4.82
CA CYS A 105 8.65 -5.56 4.34
C CYS A 105 8.72 -5.37 2.82
N LEU A 106 9.83 -4.80 2.34
CA LEU A 106 10.10 -4.54 0.92
C LEU A 106 10.06 -5.84 0.06
N GLN A 107 10.25 -6.98 0.69
CA GLN A 107 10.18 -8.33 0.13
C GLN A 107 8.74 -8.79 -0.21
N SER A 108 7.70 -8.05 0.20
CA SER A 108 6.29 -8.40 -0.05
C SER A 108 5.74 -7.85 -1.37
N GLN A 109 4.71 -8.52 -1.91
CA GLN A 109 3.91 -8.01 -3.03
C GLN A 109 3.10 -6.77 -2.61
N VAL A 110 2.67 -6.68 -1.34
CA VAL A 110 2.05 -5.45 -0.82
C VAL A 110 2.99 -4.24 -0.96
N ALA A 111 4.30 -4.42 -0.71
CA ALA A 111 5.27 -3.33 -0.84
C ALA A 111 5.39 -2.81 -2.29
N GLU A 112 5.26 -3.68 -3.29
CA GLU A 112 5.26 -3.30 -4.71
C GLU A 112 4.11 -2.34 -5.01
N GLN A 113 2.90 -2.63 -4.52
CA GLN A 113 1.74 -1.75 -4.67
C GLN A 113 1.97 -0.34 -4.06
N TYR A 114 2.69 -0.23 -2.94
CA TYR A 114 3.07 1.07 -2.37
C TYR A 114 4.17 1.77 -3.20
N MET A 115 5.09 1.04 -3.79
CA MET A 115 6.17 1.58 -4.63
C MET A 115 5.64 2.10 -5.96
N ASP A 116 4.82 1.29 -6.64
CA ASP A 116 4.16 1.64 -7.90
C ASP A 116 3.30 2.90 -7.71
N TYR A 117 2.49 2.94 -6.65
CA TYR A 117 1.66 4.09 -6.30
C TYR A 117 2.48 5.37 -6.03
N CYS A 118 3.68 5.25 -5.48
CA CYS A 118 4.57 6.40 -5.23
C CYS A 118 5.48 6.73 -6.42
N GLY A 119 5.55 5.89 -7.45
CA GLY A 119 6.54 6.00 -8.53
C GLY A 119 7.99 5.92 -8.04
N VAL A 120 8.30 5.01 -7.10
CA VAL A 120 9.63 4.90 -6.47
C VAL A 120 10.24 3.52 -6.70
N ASP A 121 11.46 3.49 -7.25
CA ASP A 121 12.19 2.24 -7.52
C ASP A 121 12.56 1.46 -6.25
N ARG A 122 12.62 0.12 -6.38
CA ARG A 122 13.03 -0.81 -5.32
C ARG A 122 14.42 -0.49 -4.77
N GLU A 123 15.37 -0.08 -5.62
CA GLU A 123 16.73 0.33 -5.23
C GLU A 123 16.74 1.61 -4.39
N SER A 124 15.77 2.50 -4.63
CA SER A 124 15.60 3.72 -3.85
C SER A 124 15.07 3.41 -2.46
N VAL A 125 14.04 2.55 -2.35
CA VAL A 125 13.51 2.08 -1.06
C VAL A 125 14.53 1.23 -0.28
N LEU A 126 15.31 0.39 -0.96
CA LEU A 126 16.44 -0.33 -0.36
C LEU A 126 17.41 0.66 0.30
N ARG A 127 17.86 1.67 -0.44
CA ARG A 127 18.86 2.63 0.05
C ARG A 127 18.31 3.53 1.16
N ARG A 128 17.04 3.97 1.02
CA ARG A 128 16.34 4.87 1.94
C ARG A 128 14.91 4.40 2.11
N PHE A 129 14.52 3.98 3.31
CA PHE A 129 13.16 3.49 3.55
C PHE A 129 12.10 4.53 3.15
N LEU A 130 10.94 4.03 2.71
CA LEU A 130 9.81 4.83 2.24
C LEU A 130 8.77 4.96 3.35
N PHE A 131 8.21 6.14 3.51
CA PHE A 131 7.07 6.39 4.40
C PHE A 131 5.93 7.02 3.60
N VAL A 132 4.79 6.35 3.58
CA VAL A 132 3.56 6.77 2.89
C VAL A 132 2.56 7.24 3.94
N GLU A 133 2.27 8.53 3.98
CA GLU A 133 1.36 9.12 4.99
C GLU A 133 -0.11 9.06 4.58
N GLY A 134 -0.37 9.11 3.28
CA GLY A 134 -1.71 9.18 2.69
C GLY A 134 -1.63 9.40 1.17
N PRO A 135 -2.74 9.77 0.51
CA PRO A 135 -2.79 9.91 -0.93
C PRO A 135 -1.76 10.93 -1.43
N ASN A 136 -0.98 10.53 -2.45
CA ASN A 136 0.10 11.29 -3.09
C ASN A 136 1.12 11.93 -2.10
N THR A 137 1.17 11.44 -0.86
CA THR A 137 1.99 12.02 0.21
C THR A 137 2.95 10.96 0.76
N PHE A 138 4.16 10.95 0.20
CA PHE A 138 5.24 10.08 0.65
C PHE A 138 6.51 10.86 0.97
N SER A 139 7.48 10.20 1.60
CA SER A 139 8.81 10.72 1.90
C SER A 139 9.80 9.57 2.00
N GLN A 140 11.07 9.85 1.71
CA GLN A 140 12.17 8.88 1.83
C GLN A 140 13.24 9.38 2.80
N GLY A 141 14.06 8.46 3.32
CA GLY A 141 15.32 8.77 4.00
C GLY A 141 15.16 9.56 5.31
N SER A 142 15.98 10.61 5.48
CA SER A 142 15.98 11.39 6.71
C SER A 142 14.67 12.18 6.93
N THR A 143 14.04 12.65 5.84
CA THR A 143 12.73 13.31 5.90
C THR A 143 11.65 12.33 6.36
N ALA A 144 11.65 11.11 5.82
CA ALA A 144 10.75 10.04 6.27
C ALA A 144 10.92 9.76 7.76
N ALA A 145 12.16 9.64 8.24
CA ALA A 145 12.46 9.41 9.65
C ALA A 145 11.92 10.51 10.58
N LEU A 146 12.02 11.78 10.19
CA LEU A 146 11.50 12.90 10.98
C LEU A 146 9.97 13.02 10.94
N ARG A 147 9.34 12.68 9.81
CA ARG A 147 7.87 12.61 9.73
C ARG A 147 7.33 11.46 10.58
N VAL A 148 7.91 10.26 10.47
CA VAL A 148 7.65 9.11 11.37
C VAL A 148 7.80 9.51 12.83
N ALA A 149 8.90 10.18 13.20
CA ALA A 149 9.13 10.63 14.57
C ALA A 149 8.05 11.61 15.09
N SER A 150 7.44 12.43 14.22
CA SER A 150 6.40 13.37 14.61
C SER A 150 5.10 12.72 15.09
N TYR A 151 4.79 11.50 14.63
CA TYR A 151 3.62 10.72 15.06
C TYR A 151 3.84 9.97 16.39
N LEU A 152 5.09 9.92 16.89
CA LEU A 152 5.43 9.27 18.14
C LEU A 152 5.10 10.15 19.35
N PRO A 153 4.88 9.59 20.56
CA PRO A 153 4.75 10.38 21.77
C PRO A 153 6.00 11.23 22.06
N LEU A 154 5.82 12.30 22.85
CA LEU A 154 6.95 13.02 23.44
C LEU A 154 7.83 12.07 24.28
N PRO A 155 9.16 12.22 24.26
CA PRO A 155 9.93 13.32 23.65
C PRO A 155 10.19 13.16 22.14
N TYR A 156 9.88 12.01 21.53
CA TYR A 156 10.27 11.73 20.14
C TYR A 156 9.64 12.66 19.11
N SER A 157 8.40 13.13 19.32
CA SER A 157 7.78 14.15 18.45
C SER A 157 8.61 15.43 18.34
N ALA A 158 9.37 15.79 19.38
CA ALA A 158 10.24 16.97 19.37
C ALA A 158 11.43 16.84 18.40
N LEU A 159 11.79 15.61 17.96
CA LEU A 159 12.78 15.42 16.90
C LEU A 159 12.35 16.06 15.57
N LYS A 160 11.05 16.32 15.36
CA LYS A 160 10.58 17.14 14.23
C LYS A 160 11.24 18.53 14.18
N ALA A 161 11.69 19.08 15.32
CA ALA A 161 12.44 20.35 15.33
C ALA A 161 13.76 20.26 14.52
N LEU A 162 14.35 19.06 14.37
CA LEU A 162 15.50 18.83 13.49
C LEU A 162 15.16 19.05 12.02
N MET A 163 13.89 19.29 11.63
CA MET A 163 13.51 19.78 10.29
C MET A 163 14.14 21.14 9.94
N ILE A 164 14.67 21.90 10.91
CA ILE A 164 15.39 23.15 10.66
C ILE A 164 16.77 22.96 9.98
N ILE A 165 17.38 21.77 10.10
CA ILE A 165 18.68 21.45 9.48
C ILE A 165 18.53 21.40 7.94
N PRO A 166 19.50 21.84 7.12
CA PRO A 166 19.41 21.69 5.67
C PRO A 166 19.30 20.21 5.24
N ALA A 167 18.41 19.93 4.29
CA ALA A 167 18.24 18.61 3.65
C ALA A 167 19.56 17.91 3.25
N PRO A 168 20.52 18.55 2.55
CA PRO A 168 21.76 17.88 2.16
C PRO A 168 22.60 17.39 3.35
N VAL A 169 22.56 18.07 4.50
CA VAL A 169 23.34 17.68 5.69
C VAL A 169 22.72 16.45 6.35
N ARG A 170 21.40 16.45 6.56
CA ARG A 170 20.69 15.28 7.14
C ARG A 170 20.76 14.05 6.23
N ASP A 171 20.70 14.23 4.92
CA ASP A 171 20.71 13.13 3.96
C ASP A 171 22.13 12.58 3.76
N ALA A 172 23.18 13.41 3.82
CA ALA A 172 24.56 12.92 3.82
C ALA A 172 24.87 12.04 5.04
N VAL A 173 24.40 12.43 6.24
CA VAL A 173 24.53 11.61 7.46
C VAL A 173 23.71 10.32 7.35
N TYR A 174 22.48 10.40 6.83
CA TYR A 174 21.64 9.22 6.60
C TYR A 174 22.28 8.25 5.62
N ASP A 175 22.77 8.74 4.48
CA ASP A 175 23.41 7.92 3.43
C ASP A 175 24.71 7.29 3.91
N TYR A 176 25.46 7.94 4.80
CA TYR A 176 26.62 7.34 5.46
C TYR A 176 26.23 6.14 6.31
N VAL A 177 25.19 6.26 7.15
CA VAL A 177 24.68 5.14 7.97
C VAL A 177 24.08 4.05 7.08
N ALA A 178 23.33 4.42 6.04
CA ALA A 178 22.69 3.48 5.12
C ALA A 178 23.70 2.61 4.36
N LYS A 179 24.89 3.14 4.04
CA LYS A 179 25.99 2.38 3.43
C LYS A 179 26.57 1.33 4.38
N HIS A 180 26.89 1.72 5.61
CA HIS A 180 27.57 0.84 6.59
C HIS A 180 26.63 -0.09 7.37
N ARG A 181 25.30 0.02 7.19
CA ARG A 181 24.32 -0.74 7.99
C ARG A 181 24.51 -2.26 7.92
N TYR A 182 24.90 -2.79 6.76
CA TYR A 182 25.15 -4.21 6.57
C TYR A 182 26.51 -4.64 7.12
N ASP A 183 27.51 -3.76 7.10
CA ASP A 183 28.85 -4.06 7.66
C ASP A 183 28.82 -4.09 9.19
N TRP A 184 28.04 -3.18 9.81
CA TRP A 184 27.93 -3.07 11.27
C TRP A 184 26.91 -4.05 11.89
N PHE A 185 25.82 -4.36 11.18
CA PHE A 185 24.73 -5.18 11.72
C PHE A 185 24.47 -6.47 10.94
N GLY A 186 25.09 -6.70 9.79
CA GLY A 186 24.83 -7.88 8.96
C GLY A 186 23.44 -7.89 8.32
N LYS A 187 23.10 -9.05 7.78
CA LYS A 187 21.76 -9.41 7.30
C LYS A 187 21.11 -10.38 8.29
N GLU A 188 19.80 -10.42 8.30
CA GLU A 188 18.99 -11.24 9.20
C GLU A 188 17.80 -11.81 8.42
N GLU A 189 17.32 -12.97 8.84
CA GLU A 189 16.25 -13.69 8.16
C GLU A 189 14.88 -13.19 8.65
N ASP A 190 13.93 -12.95 7.74
CA ASP A 190 12.62 -12.30 8.02
C ASP A 190 11.81 -12.93 9.17
N CYS A 191 12.07 -14.20 9.48
CA CYS A 191 11.22 -15.03 10.35
C CYS A 191 11.34 -14.77 11.85
N GLU A 192 12.24 -13.89 12.28
CA GLU A 192 12.19 -13.35 13.65
C GLU A 192 10.88 -12.58 13.94
N ALA A 193 10.22 -12.03 12.91
CA ALA A 193 8.97 -11.29 13.06
C ALA A 193 7.81 -12.14 13.63
N LEU A 194 7.90 -13.47 13.56
CA LEU A 194 6.89 -14.39 14.10
C LEU A 194 6.95 -14.56 15.62
N GLN A 195 8.03 -14.14 16.29
CA GLN A 195 8.23 -14.37 17.72
C GLN A 195 7.29 -13.54 18.62
N ASP A 196 6.69 -12.47 18.10
CA ASP A 196 5.78 -11.59 18.84
C ASP A 196 4.50 -11.31 18.02
N PRO A 197 3.33 -11.85 18.43
CA PRO A 197 2.08 -11.68 17.70
C PRO A 197 1.52 -10.25 17.77
N GLU A 198 1.93 -9.42 18.75
CA GLU A 198 1.54 -8.00 18.79
C GLU A 198 2.32 -7.17 17.77
N ILE A 199 3.60 -7.50 17.56
CA ILE A 199 4.42 -6.92 16.50
C ILE A 199 3.82 -7.28 15.14
N LEU A 200 3.49 -8.55 14.89
CA LEU A 200 2.93 -9.03 13.61
C LEU A 200 1.55 -8.41 13.26
N GLN A 201 0.81 -7.84 14.23
CA GLN A 201 -0.42 -7.08 13.96
C GLN A 201 -0.16 -5.69 13.37
N ARG A 202 1.07 -5.16 13.44
CA ARG A 202 1.45 -3.87 12.85
C ARG A 202 1.81 -3.95 11.37
N PHE A 203 1.99 -5.16 10.85
CA PHE A 203 2.40 -5.42 9.47
C PHE A 203 1.19 -5.53 8.55
N VAL A 204 1.22 -4.83 7.42
CA VAL A 204 0.17 -4.89 6.39
C VAL A 204 0.28 -6.20 5.60
N ASP A 205 1.51 -6.62 5.32
CA ASP A 205 1.94 -7.84 4.65
C ASP A 205 2.03 -9.07 5.58
N ARG A 206 1.37 -9.03 6.75
CA ARG A 206 1.46 -10.09 7.78
C ARG A 206 1.11 -11.50 7.31
N LYS A 207 0.35 -11.64 6.21
CA LYS A 207 0.04 -12.94 5.59
C LYS A 207 1.27 -13.46 4.85
N GLU A 208 1.84 -12.66 3.95
CA GLU A 208 3.05 -13.03 3.20
C GLU A 208 4.24 -13.31 4.11
N ILE A 209 4.42 -12.54 5.20
CA ILE A 209 5.44 -12.82 6.22
C ILE A 209 5.21 -14.20 6.85
N TRP A 210 3.95 -14.54 7.17
CA TRP A 210 3.61 -15.84 7.73
C TRP A 210 3.87 -16.98 6.74
N ASP A 211 3.46 -16.82 5.49
CA ASP A 211 3.55 -17.84 4.46
C ASP A 211 5.02 -18.13 4.10
N ARG A 212 5.86 -17.09 3.86
CA ARG A 212 7.31 -17.25 3.61
C ARG A 212 8.02 -18.02 4.74
N CYS A 213 7.65 -17.74 5.98
CA CYS A 213 8.31 -18.34 7.14
C CYS A 213 7.78 -19.73 7.48
N TRP A 214 6.52 -20.03 7.13
CA TRP A 214 5.99 -21.39 7.17
C TRP A 214 6.59 -22.28 6.07
N GLU A 215 6.92 -21.71 4.91
CA GLU A 215 7.70 -22.39 3.87
C GLU A 215 9.09 -22.72 4.35
N LYS A 216 9.85 -21.73 4.86
CA LYS A 216 11.20 -21.96 5.39
C LYS A 216 11.24 -23.00 6.51
N TYR A 217 10.33 -22.93 7.48
CA TYR A 217 10.25 -23.92 8.56
C TYR A 217 10.00 -25.35 8.05
N ARG A 218 9.30 -25.51 6.92
CA ARG A 218 9.05 -26.82 6.31
C ARG A 218 10.30 -27.38 5.63
N GLU A 219 11.10 -26.51 5.01
CA GLU A 219 12.37 -26.84 4.37
C GLU A 219 13.41 -27.25 5.44
N ASP A 220 13.54 -26.47 6.52
CA ASP A 220 14.40 -26.75 7.69
C ASP A 220 14.05 -28.08 8.43
N GLN A 221 12.87 -28.67 8.17
CA GLN A 221 12.43 -29.97 8.71
C GLN A 221 12.59 -31.12 7.72
N SER A 222 13.07 -30.84 6.50
CA SER A 222 13.26 -31.82 5.42
C SER A 222 14.73 -32.13 5.11
N GLU A 223 15.66 -31.38 5.71
CA GLU A 223 17.12 -31.63 5.73
C GLU A 223 17.57 -32.42 6.98
#